data_AF-A0A2G6R3U6-F1
#
_entry.id   AF-A0A2G6R3U6-F1
#
_cell.length_a   1.000
_cell.length_b   1.000
_cell.length_c   1.000
_cell.angle_alpha   90.00
_cell.angle_beta   90.00
_cell.angle_gamma   90.00
#
_symmetry.space_group_name_H-M   'P 1'
#
loop_
_entity.id
_entity.type
_entity.pdbx_description
1 polymer ?
#
loop_
_entity_poly.entity_id
_entity_poly.type
_entity_poly.pdbx_seq_one_letter_code
_entity_poly.pdbx_strand_id
1 'polypeptide(L)'
;SYTFVRSEFEDANQKLIPTAWDNRHIFNMTLMKSLPRNWDIGIKWRYAGGAPYTPYDIEKSQIIRNWDIQSKGFLDYSKFNSLRLRAFHQLDIRVDKTFYFNKWELGFYFDVQNAYNFKSENPDYLTHLDENGAVNIDPENPDKYILRTIKSGSGTVLPTIGIKVAF
;
A
#
# COMPACT_ATOMS: atom_id res chain seq x y z
N SER A 1 -19.99 -2.89 -0.19
CA SER A 1 -19.97 -2.53 -1.61
C SER A 1 -18.86 -3.27 -2.31
N TYR A 2 -19.08 -3.58 -3.58
CA TYR A 2 -18.07 -4.15 -4.46
C TYR A 2 -18.06 -3.35 -5.75
N THR A 3 -16.87 -3.02 -6.23
CA THR A 3 -16.66 -2.31 -7.48
C THR A 3 -15.68 -3.11 -8.30
N PHE A 4 -16.11 -3.51 -9.48
CA PHE A 4 -15.22 -3.96 -10.53
C PHE A 4 -14.89 -2.75 -11.42
N VAL A 5 -13.61 -2.41 -11.54
CA VAL A 5 -13.13 -1.30 -12.36
C VAL A 5 -12.14 -1.84 -13.37
N ARG A 6 -12.19 -1.34 -14.61
CA ARG A 6 -11.14 -1.57 -15.59
C ARG A 6 -10.77 -0.23 -16.19
N SER A 7 -9.52 0.18 -16.01
CA SER A 7 -9.02 1.44 -16.54
C SER A 7 -7.81 1.17 -17.42
N GLU A 8 -7.95 1.48 -18.71
CA GLU A 8 -6.94 1.23 -19.74
C GLU A 8 -6.81 2.47 -20.63
N PHE A 9 -5.63 2.65 -21.22
CA PHE A 9 -5.37 3.65 -22.25
C PHE A 9 -4.68 2.99 -23.44
N GLU A 10 -4.79 3.62 -24.60
CA GLU A 10 -4.16 3.17 -25.83
C GLU A 10 -2.75 3.76 -25.95
N ASP A 11 -1.75 2.90 -26.12
CA ASP A 11 -0.37 3.32 -26.37
C ASP A 11 -0.14 3.62 -27.87
N ALA A 12 1.02 4.18 -28.22
CA ALA A 12 1.40 4.54 -29.59
C ALA A 12 1.28 3.39 -30.61
N ASN A 13 1.30 2.14 -30.16
CA ASN A 13 1.12 0.94 -30.97
C ASN A 13 -0.34 0.41 -31.01
N GLN A 14 -1.32 1.23 -30.64
CA GLN A 14 -2.75 0.87 -30.60
C GLN A 14 -3.08 -0.29 -29.64
N LYS A 15 -2.23 -0.51 -28.64
CA LYS A 15 -2.40 -1.56 -27.63
C LYS A 15 -3.00 -0.96 -26.36
N LEU A 16 -4.02 -1.62 -25.82
CA LEU A 16 -4.60 -1.26 -24.53
C LEU A 16 -3.68 -1.69 -23.38
N ILE A 17 -3.30 -0.73 -22.54
CA ILE A 17 -2.45 -0.94 -21.37
C ILE A 17 -3.20 -0.45 -20.11
N PRO A 18 -3.14 -1.20 -18.98
CA PRO A 18 -3.72 -0.75 -17.72
C PRO A 18 -3.15 0.59 -17.26
N THR A 19 -3.99 1.46 -16.72
CA THR A 19 -3.54 2.67 -16.02
C THR A 19 -3.02 2.30 -14.62
N ALA A 20 -2.24 3.19 -14.00
CA ALA A 20 -1.71 2.99 -12.65
C ALA A 20 -2.81 2.86 -11.56
N TRP A 21 -4.06 3.23 -11.87
CA TRP A 21 -5.19 3.18 -10.95
C TRP A 21 -6.08 1.95 -11.14
N ASP A 22 -5.74 1.07 -12.07
CA ASP A 22 -6.51 -0.13 -12.41
C ASP A 22 -6.40 -1.22 -11.33
N ASN A 23 -7.01 -1.01 -10.17
CA ASN A 23 -6.98 -1.97 -9.06
C ASN A 23 -7.89 -3.20 -9.29
N ARG A 24 -8.67 -3.22 -10.38
CA ARG A 24 -9.64 -4.26 -10.78
C ARG A 24 -10.79 -4.50 -9.82
N HIS A 25 -10.47 -4.96 -8.62
CA HIS A 25 -11.43 -5.38 -7.60
C HIS A 25 -11.27 -4.48 -6.37
N ILE A 26 -12.32 -3.75 -6.03
CA ILE A 26 -12.39 -2.97 -4.81
C ILE A 26 -13.57 -3.48 -4.01
N PHE A 27 -13.31 -3.92 -2.79
CA PHE A 27 -14.34 -4.41 -1.88
C PHE A 27 -14.26 -3.67 -0.56
N ASN A 28 -15.39 -3.16 -0.10
CA ASN A 28 -15.52 -2.51 1.19
C ASN A 28 -16.73 -3.11 1.91
N MET A 29 -16.51 -3.62 3.11
CA MET A 29 -17.56 -4.13 3.98
C MET A 29 -17.51 -3.37 5.30
N THR A 30 -18.64 -2.83 5.71
CA THR A 30 -18.81 -2.24 7.03
C THR A 30 -20.00 -2.91 7.68
N LEU A 31 -19.78 -3.49 8.85
CA LEU A 31 -20.82 -4.11 9.67
C LEU A 31 -20.84 -3.40 11.01
N MET A 32 -22.04 -3.07 11.48
CA MET A 32 -22.25 -2.46 12.78
C MET A 32 -23.40 -3.17 13.46
N LYS A 33 -23.23 -3.50 14.73
CA LYS A 33 -24.26 -4.18 15.50
C LYS A 33 -24.34 -3.61 16.91
N SER A 34 -25.51 -3.12 17.25
CA SER A 34 -25.88 -2.81 18.63
C SER A 34 -26.24 -4.09 19.37
N LEU A 35 -25.69 -4.24 20.55
CA LEU A 35 -25.85 -5.37 21.45
C LEU A 35 -26.56 -4.92 22.73
N PRO A 36 -27.16 -5.85 23.48
CA PRO A 36 -27.78 -5.54 24.76
C PRO A 36 -26.82 -4.82 25.70
N ARG A 37 -27.39 -4.00 26.59
CA ARG A 37 -26.63 -3.18 27.53
C ARG A 37 -25.79 -2.11 26.82
N ASN A 38 -26.20 -1.56 25.69
CA ASN A 38 -25.57 -0.39 25.05
C ASN A 38 -24.10 -0.62 24.64
N TRP A 39 -23.83 -1.81 24.11
CA TRP A 39 -22.57 -2.12 23.46
C TRP A 39 -22.78 -2.01 21.97
N ASP A 40 -21.85 -1.38 21.25
CA ASP A 40 -21.86 -1.36 19.80
C ASP A 40 -20.55 -1.96 19.29
N ILE A 41 -20.64 -2.85 18.32
CA ILE A 41 -19.47 -3.42 17.65
C ILE A 41 -19.48 -2.99 16.20
N GLY A 42 -18.36 -2.44 15.75
CA GLY A 42 -18.09 -2.07 14.37
C GLY A 42 -16.97 -2.91 13.78
N ILE A 43 -17.17 -3.38 12.55
CA ILE A 43 -16.14 -4.03 11.74
C ILE A 43 -16.10 -3.31 10.41
N LYS A 44 -14.90 -2.96 9.94
CA LYS A 44 -14.68 -2.45 8.60
C LYS A 44 -13.57 -3.26 7.93
N TRP A 45 -13.90 -3.91 6.84
CA TRP A 45 -12.94 -4.64 6.02
C TRP A 45 -12.84 -4.01 4.64
N ARG A 46 -11.60 -3.75 4.23
CA ARG A 46 -11.27 -3.15 2.93
C ARG A 46 -10.36 -4.08 2.18
N TYR A 47 -10.59 -4.21 0.88
CA TYR A 47 -9.76 -4.93 -0.06
C TYR A 47 -9.65 -4.14 -1.36
N ALA A 48 -8.44 -4.07 -1.90
CA ALA A 48 -8.17 -3.54 -3.23
C ALA A 48 -7.19 -4.48 -3.93
N GLY A 49 -7.47 -4.82 -5.19
CA GLY A 49 -6.50 -5.54 -6.01
C GLY A 49 -5.22 -4.75 -6.24
N GLY A 50 -4.21 -5.41 -6.80
CA GLY A 50 -2.91 -4.79 -7.05
C GLY A 50 -2.93 -3.74 -8.14
N ALA A 51 -2.49 -2.53 -7.81
CA ALA A 51 -2.22 -1.48 -8.78
C ALA A 51 -1.11 -1.92 -9.76
N PRO A 52 -1.25 -1.66 -11.07
CA PRO A 52 -0.19 -1.87 -12.03
C PRO A 52 1.01 -0.97 -11.78
N TYR A 53 2.20 -1.48 -12.07
CA TYR A 53 3.43 -0.69 -12.06
C TYR A 53 4.38 -1.16 -13.16
N THR A 54 5.34 -0.29 -13.48
CA THR A 54 6.37 -0.56 -14.50
C THR A 54 7.63 -1.05 -13.80
N PRO A 55 8.19 -2.22 -14.19
CA PRO A 55 9.45 -2.71 -13.63
C PRO A 55 10.65 -1.85 -14.09
N TYR A 56 11.78 -1.98 -13.39
CA TYR A 56 13.03 -1.36 -13.84
C TYR A 56 13.69 -2.16 -14.97
N ASP A 57 14.38 -1.43 -15.84
CA ASP A 57 15.36 -1.95 -16.78
C ASP A 57 16.70 -2.05 -16.03
N ILE A 58 17.02 -3.24 -15.53
CA ILE A 58 18.22 -3.48 -14.71
C ILE A 58 19.49 -3.25 -15.53
N GLU A 59 19.54 -3.72 -16.78
CA GLU A 59 20.73 -3.60 -17.62
C GLU A 59 21.08 -2.13 -17.89
N LYS A 60 20.06 -1.32 -18.22
CA LYS A 60 20.25 0.12 -18.44
C LYS A 60 20.57 0.86 -17.14
N SER A 61 19.97 0.46 -16.03
CA SER A 61 20.17 1.06 -14.72
C SER A 61 21.55 0.75 -14.13
N GLN A 62 22.17 -0.37 -14.50
CA GLN A 62 23.49 -0.75 -14.00
C GLN A 62 24.59 0.15 -14.56
N ILE A 63 24.42 0.72 -15.75
CA ILE A 63 25.44 1.55 -16.40
C ILE A 63 25.64 2.83 -15.61
N ILE A 64 26.86 3.06 -15.09
CA ILE A 64 27.21 4.20 -14.22
C ILE A 64 26.81 5.53 -14.85
N ARG A 65 27.23 5.75 -16.10
CA ARG A 65 26.90 6.97 -16.85
C ARG A 65 25.40 7.24 -16.95
N ASN A 66 24.58 6.20 -17.03
CA ASN A 66 23.14 6.35 -17.07
C ASN A 66 22.60 6.67 -15.67
N TRP A 67 23.02 5.89 -14.67
CA TRP A 67 22.58 6.02 -13.29
C TRP A 67 22.88 7.42 -12.74
N ASP A 68 24.10 7.93 -12.93
CA ASP A 68 24.56 9.21 -12.39
C ASP A 68 23.76 10.41 -12.94
N ILE A 69 23.09 10.28 -14.09
CA ILE A 69 22.23 11.32 -14.66
C ILE A 69 20.94 11.52 -13.84
N GLN A 70 20.33 10.43 -13.36
CA GLN A 70 19.02 10.50 -12.67
C GLN A 70 19.08 10.10 -11.20
N SER A 71 20.20 9.52 -10.75
CA SER A 71 20.40 8.94 -9.41
C SER A 71 19.29 7.97 -8.99
N LYS A 72 18.68 7.28 -9.96
CA LYS A 72 17.59 6.31 -9.78
C LYS A 72 17.56 5.31 -10.93
N GLY A 73 16.92 4.17 -10.71
CA GLY A 73 16.70 3.15 -11.74
C GLY A 73 15.85 3.65 -12.91
N PHE A 74 16.22 3.25 -14.12
CA PHE A 74 15.44 3.47 -15.33
C PHE A 74 14.28 2.49 -15.39
N LEU A 75 13.10 2.98 -15.72
CA LEU A 75 11.93 2.13 -15.94
C LEU A 75 12.01 1.45 -17.32
N ASP A 76 11.62 0.19 -17.38
CA ASP A 76 11.45 -0.56 -18.61
C ASP A 76 10.10 -0.23 -19.25
N TYR A 77 10.08 0.79 -20.11
CA TYR A 77 8.87 1.21 -20.82
C TYR A 77 8.38 0.19 -21.84
N SER A 78 9.19 -0.80 -22.26
CA SER A 78 8.68 -1.92 -23.07
C SER A 78 7.69 -2.80 -22.29
N LYS A 79 7.76 -2.72 -20.96
CA LYS A 79 6.94 -3.44 -19.99
C LYS A 79 6.05 -2.49 -19.17
N PHE A 80 5.63 -1.38 -19.75
CA PHE A 80 4.82 -0.36 -19.06
C PHE A 80 3.57 -0.97 -18.42
N ASN A 81 3.41 -0.75 -17.10
CA ASN A 81 2.30 -1.25 -16.27
C ASN A 81 1.99 -2.75 -16.43
N SER A 82 3.01 -3.57 -16.75
CA SER A 82 2.86 -5.01 -16.98
C SER A 82 2.79 -5.82 -15.68
N LEU A 83 3.40 -5.35 -14.60
CA LEU A 83 3.40 -6.01 -13.30
C LEU A 83 2.36 -5.36 -12.37
N ARG A 84 1.97 -6.09 -11.31
CA ARG A 84 1.01 -5.63 -10.32
C ARG A 84 1.52 -5.87 -8.92
N LEU A 85 1.19 -4.95 -8.02
CA LEU A 85 1.44 -5.13 -6.59
C LEU A 85 0.57 -6.26 -6.02
N ARG A 86 0.91 -6.74 -4.82
CA ARG A 86 0.00 -7.63 -4.08
C ARG A 86 -1.29 -6.88 -3.73
N ALA A 87 -2.40 -7.62 -3.70
CA ALA A 87 -3.66 -7.06 -3.26
C ALA A 87 -3.57 -6.55 -1.81
N PHE A 88 -4.08 -5.34 -1.59
CA PHE A 88 -4.17 -4.71 -0.29
C PHE A 88 -5.42 -5.19 0.44
N HIS A 89 -5.30 -5.47 1.74
CA HIS A 89 -6.46 -5.68 2.59
C HIS A 89 -6.23 -5.23 4.03
N GLN A 90 -7.27 -4.69 4.65
CA GLN A 90 -7.22 -4.15 6.00
C GLN A 90 -8.51 -4.46 6.76
N LEU A 91 -8.38 -5.00 7.96
CA LEU A 91 -9.47 -5.16 8.93
C LEU A 91 -9.31 -4.12 10.03
N ASP A 92 -10.37 -3.35 10.26
CA ASP A 92 -10.51 -2.43 11.39
C ASP A 92 -11.65 -2.94 12.27
N ILE A 93 -11.44 -2.93 13.59
CA ILE A 93 -12.42 -3.39 14.58
C ILE A 93 -12.62 -2.28 15.60
N ARG A 94 -13.87 -2.05 15.97
CA ARG A 94 -14.24 -1.04 16.96
C ARG A 94 -15.29 -1.59 17.92
N VAL A 95 -15.16 -1.23 19.18
CA VAL A 95 -16.15 -1.52 20.22
C VAL A 95 -16.44 -0.23 20.97
N ASP A 96 -17.70 0.18 21.02
CA ASP A 96 -18.19 1.29 21.82
C ASP A 96 -19.07 0.76 22.96
N LYS A 97 -19.08 1.52 24.05
CA LYS A 97 -19.89 1.26 25.23
C LYS A 97 -20.45 2.57 25.75
N THR A 98 -21.77 2.67 25.87
CA THR A 98 -22.44 3.87 26.40
C THR A 98 -23.12 3.58 27.73
N PHE A 99 -22.90 4.47 28.69
CA PHE A 99 -23.59 4.50 29.98
C PHE A 99 -24.52 5.71 30.01
N TYR A 100 -25.79 5.45 30.28
CA TYR A 100 -26.82 6.50 30.41
C TYR A 100 -27.06 6.82 31.88
N PHE A 101 -26.99 8.09 32.23
CA PHE A 101 -27.37 8.64 33.53
C PHE A 101 -28.54 9.62 33.36
N ASN A 102 -29.20 10.01 34.45
CA ASN A 102 -30.41 10.84 34.40
C ASN A 102 -30.21 12.23 33.75
N LYS A 103 -28.97 12.73 33.69
CA LYS A 103 -28.65 14.09 33.23
C LYS A 103 -27.47 14.16 32.26
N TRP A 104 -26.87 13.03 31.91
CA TRP A 104 -25.67 12.97 31.07
C TRP A 104 -25.42 11.54 30.59
N GLU A 105 -24.60 11.39 29.57
CA GLU A 105 -24.16 10.12 29.01
C GLU A 105 -22.63 10.03 28.92
N LEU A 106 -22.10 8.84 29.16
CA LEU A 106 -20.67 8.54 29.10
C LEU A 106 -20.42 7.40 28.11
N GLY A 107 -19.76 7.73 27.01
CA GLY A 107 -19.32 6.78 26.01
C GLY A 107 -17.84 6.47 26.14
N PHE A 108 -17.47 5.20 26.05
CA PHE A 108 -16.10 4.74 25.83
C PHE A 108 -16.02 4.06 24.48
N TYR A 109 -14.88 4.16 23.82
CA TYR A 109 -14.61 3.34 22.65
C TYR A 109 -13.18 2.85 22.63
N PHE A 110 -13.02 1.67 22.06
CA PHE A 110 -11.75 1.07 21.71
C PHE A 110 -11.77 0.70 20.23
N ASP A 111 -10.74 1.10 19.50
CA ASP A 111 -10.62 0.95 18.06
C ASP A 111 -9.24 0.38 17.74
N VAL A 112 -9.18 -0.60 16.85
CA VAL A 112 -7.93 -1.17 16.34
C VAL A 112 -7.99 -1.13 14.82
N GLN A 113 -7.20 -0.25 14.21
CA GLN A 113 -7.05 -0.21 12.77
C GLN A 113 -5.93 -1.15 12.33
N ASN A 114 -6.11 -1.77 11.17
CA ASN A 114 -5.20 -2.75 10.62
C ASN A 114 -4.88 -3.88 11.60
N ALA A 115 -5.92 -4.52 12.14
CA ALA A 115 -5.84 -5.60 13.12
C ALA A 115 -4.95 -6.78 12.66
N TYR A 116 -4.79 -6.98 11.34
CA TYR A 116 -3.90 -8.00 10.77
C TYR A 116 -2.44 -7.59 10.65
N ASN A 117 -2.10 -6.33 10.97
CA ASN A 117 -0.79 -5.75 10.72
C ASN A 117 -0.33 -5.92 9.25
N PHE A 118 -1.27 -5.78 8.31
CA PHE A 118 -0.95 -5.91 6.89
C PHE A 118 0.07 -4.86 6.50
N LYS A 119 1.09 -5.27 5.74
CA LYS A 119 2.11 -4.39 5.17
C LYS A 119 1.79 -4.20 3.70
N SER A 120 1.39 -2.98 3.34
CA SER A 120 1.20 -2.62 1.94
C SER A 120 2.55 -2.63 1.23
N GLU A 121 2.56 -3.18 0.03
CA GLU A 121 3.73 -3.15 -0.83
C GLU A 121 3.62 -1.94 -1.76
N ASN A 122 4.76 -1.30 -2.00
CA ASN A 122 4.97 -0.35 -3.08
C ASN A 122 5.99 -0.96 -4.05
N PRO A 123 6.15 -0.41 -5.25
CA PRO A 123 7.26 -0.80 -6.11
C PRO A 123 8.58 -0.66 -5.36
N ASP A 124 9.46 -1.66 -5.48
CA ASP A 124 10.77 -1.65 -4.86
C ASP A 124 11.59 -0.45 -5.34
N TYR A 125 12.54 0.00 -4.52
CA TYR A 125 13.53 0.98 -4.94
C TYR A 125 14.80 0.27 -5.39
N LEU A 126 15.36 0.72 -6.52
CA LEU A 126 16.67 0.28 -6.96
C LEU A 126 17.73 1.17 -6.31
N THR A 127 18.86 0.60 -5.89
CA THR A 127 20.01 1.38 -5.42
C THR A 127 21.33 0.74 -5.85
N HIS A 128 22.30 1.58 -6.21
CA HIS A 128 23.72 1.24 -6.43
C HIS A 128 24.54 1.15 -5.13
N LEU A 129 23.94 1.41 -3.97
CA LEU A 129 24.63 1.35 -2.68
C LEU A 129 24.59 -0.06 -2.11
N ASP A 130 25.68 -0.49 -1.48
CA ASP A 130 25.74 -1.72 -0.70
C ASP A 130 25.00 -1.60 0.66
N GLU A 131 25.12 -2.62 1.51
CA GLU A 131 24.52 -2.63 2.85
C GLU A 131 25.13 -1.60 3.80
N ASN A 132 26.37 -1.19 3.57
CA ASN A 132 27.10 -0.20 4.36
C ASN A 132 26.88 1.24 3.86
N GLY A 133 26.16 1.42 2.74
CA GLY A 133 25.92 2.72 2.11
C GLY A 133 27.05 3.18 1.19
N ALA A 134 28.02 2.32 0.87
CA ALA A 134 29.07 2.59 -0.10
C ALA A 134 28.60 2.24 -1.52
N VAL A 135 29.13 2.96 -2.51
CA VAL A 135 28.84 2.69 -3.92
C VAL A 135 29.45 1.34 -4.31
N ASN A 136 28.62 0.47 -4.89
CA ASN A 136 29.04 -0.87 -5.27
C ASN A 136 29.28 -0.95 -6.78
N ILE A 137 30.55 -1.02 -7.19
CA ILE A 137 30.98 -1.11 -8.60
C ILE A 137 31.31 -2.58 -8.91
N ASP A 138 30.91 -3.03 -10.09
CA ASP A 138 31.20 -4.39 -10.55
C ASP A 138 32.71 -4.59 -10.78
N PRO A 139 33.37 -5.54 -10.07
CA PRO A 139 34.81 -5.80 -10.25
C PRO A 139 35.18 -6.31 -11.65
N GLU A 140 34.24 -6.95 -12.35
CA GLU A 140 34.46 -7.48 -13.71
C GLU A 140 34.18 -6.45 -14.79
N ASN A 141 33.37 -5.42 -14.48
CA ASN A 141 33.01 -4.36 -15.41
C ASN A 141 32.95 -2.98 -14.72
N PRO A 142 34.05 -2.19 -14.74
CA PRO A 142 34.13 -0.90 -14.05
C PRO A 142 33.14 0.17 -14.51
N ASP A 143 32.42 -0.03 -15.63
CA ASP A 143 31.39 0.89 -16.12
C ASP A 143 29.99 0.58 -15.55
N LYS A 144 29.87 -0.42 -14.67
CA LYS A 144 28.60 -0.87 -14.10
C LYS A 144 28.59 -0.86 -12.57
N TYR A 145 27.45 -0.46 -12.01
CA TYR A 145 27.11 -0.66 -10.62
C TYR A 145 26.46 -2.02 -10.39
N ILE A 146 26.75 -2.62 -9.23
CA ILE A 146 25.97 -3.73 -8.70
C ILE A 146 24.76 -3.14 -7.98
N LEU A 147 23.57 -3.40 -8.54
CA LEU A 147 22.32 -2.87 -8.01
C LEU A 147 21.69 -3.85 -7.02
N ARG A 148 21.10 -3.31 -5.96
CA ARG A 148 20.20 -4.05 -5.06
C ARG A 148 18.82 -3.42 -5.03
N THR A 149 17.83 -4.23 -4.66
CA THR A 149 16.47 -3.75 -4.42
C THR A 149 16.25 -3.52 -2.93
N ILE A 150 15.61 -2.39 -2.62
CA ILE A 150 15.11 -2.06 -1.29
C ILE A 150 13.60 -2.20 -1.34
N LYS A 151 13.06 -3.15 -0.57
CA LYS A 151 11.62 -3.33 -0.47
C LYS A 151 10.98 -2.10 0.15
N SER A 152 10.01 -1.54 -0.56
CA SER A 152 9.24 -0.39 -0.10
C SER A 152 7.88 -0.88 0.37
N GLY A 153 7.54 -0.61 1.62
CA GLY A 153 6.25 -0.99 2.17
C GLY A 153 6.04 -0.44 3.56
N SER A 154 4.78 -0.27 3.93
CA SER A 154 4.43 0.28 5.24
C SER A 154 3.14 -0.34 5.76
N GLY A 155 2.94 -0.21 7.06
CA GLY A 155 1.75 -0.71 7.73
C GLY A 155 2.05 -0.85 9.20
N THR A 156 1.09 -0.50 10.04
CA THR A 156 1.19 -0.70 11.48
C THR A 156 -0.19 -0.97 12.02
N VAL A 157 -0.26 -1.63 13.18
CA VAL A 157 -1.48 -1.72 13.97
C VAL A 157 -1.63 -0.40 14.73
N LEU A 158 -2.83 0.19 14.70
CA LEU A 158 -3.11 1.45 15.40
C LEU A 158 -4.24 1.23 16.41
N PRO A 159 -3.91 0.95 17.68
CA PRO A 159 -4.90 0.94 18.75
C PRO A 159 -5.23 2.37 19.20
N THR A 160 -6.51 2.65 19.41
CA THR A 160 -7.01 3.94 19.92
C THR A 160 -8.05 3.69 20.99
N ILE A 161 -7.99 4.47 22.08
CA ILE A 161 -9.03 4.52 23.10
C ILE A 161 -9.53 5.96 23.20
N GLY A 162 -10.83 6.14 23.43
CA GLY A 162 -11.38 7.46 23.66
C GLY A 162 -12.65 7.46 24.48
N ILE A 163 -12.99 8.67 24.94
CA ILE A 163 -14.10 8.94 25.85
C ILE A 163 -14.97 10.03 25.22
N LYS A 164 -16.28 9.88 25.33
CA LYS A 164 -17.31 10.84 24.90
C LYS A 164 -18.19 11.17 26.11
N VAL A 165 -18.48 12.44 26.34
CA VAL A 165 -19.39 12.90 27.40
C VAL A 165 -20.41 13.83 26.75
N ALA A 166 -21.70 13.59 26.99
CA ALA A 166 -22.77 14.52 26.59
C ALA A 166 -23.65 14.85 27.80
N PHE A 167 -24.17 16.08 27.83
CA PHE A 167 -24.94 16.69 28.93
C PHE A 167 -26.36 17.03 28.49
#